data_AF-A0A0F9NYT8-F1
#
_entry.id   AF-A0A0F9NYT8-F1
#
_cell.length_a   1.000
_cell.length_b   1.000
_cell.length_c   1.000
_cell.angle_alpha   90.00
_cell.angle_beta   90.00
_cell.angle_gamma   90.00
#
_symmetry.space_group_name_H-M   'P 1'
#
loop_
_entity.id
_entity.type
_entity.pdbx_description
1 polymer ?
#
loop_
_entity_poly.entity_id
_entity_poly.type
_entity_poly.pdbx_seq_one_letter_code
_entity_poly.pdbx_strand_id
1 'polypeptide(L)'
;MANEIQVRASLQIKKDNLDYSSKPTSFKADMTGSKGPSPGALTATVDGIDVDFSELTTPGMCRIQNLDPDNFVEYGIWDPEGSTFYPLGEVLPGESYPLRLSRNLQEEFMTGTGTTGADTNRLRIKADTASCDVVVEAFEA
;
A
#
# COMPACT_ATOMS: atom_id res chain seq x y z
N MET A 1 -20.01 2.08 -20.30
CA MET A 1 -19.52 2.01 -18.91
C MET A 1 -18.19 1.29 -18.95
N ALA A 2 -17.07 1.99 -18.68
CA ALA A 2 -15.70 1.48 -18.85
C ALA A 2 -14.83 1.65 -17.60
N ASN A 3 -15.41 2.09 -16.48
CA ASN A 3 -14.69 2.43 -15.26
C ASN A 3 -14.82 1.28 -14.25
N GLU A 4 -14.04 0.22 -14.43
CA GLU A 4 -14.13 -0.99 -13.61
C GLU A 4 -12.74 -1.46 -13.16
N ILE A 5 -12.56 -1.66 -11.86
CA ILE A 5 -11.45 -2.43 -11.31
C ILE A 5 -11.92 -3.86 -11.12
N GLN A 6 -11.27 -4.81 -11.79
CA GLN A 6 -11.53 -6.23 -11.62
C GLN A 6 -10.38 -6.92 -10.90
N VAL A 7 -10.64 -7.48 -9.71
CA VAL A 7 -9.66 -8.27 -8.96
C VAL A 7 -10.03 -9.75 -9.04
N ARG A 8 -9.11 -10.57 -9.57
CA ARG A 8 -9.24 -12.02 -9.60
C ARG A 8 -8.10 -12.62 -8.80
N ALA A 9 -8.43 -13.39 -7.77
CA ALA A 9 -7.44 -14.05 -6.92
C ALA A 9 -7.69 -15.55 -6.89
N SER A 10 -6.60 -16.31 -6.81
CA SER A 10 -6.60 -17.73 -6.47
C SER A 10 -5.56 -17.94 -5.39
N LEU A 11 -5.94 -18.61 -4.30
CA LEU A 11 -5.04 -18.92 -3.20
C LEU A 11 -4.76 -20.42 -3.20
N GLN A 12 -3.49 -20.79 -3.25
CA GLN A 12 -3.05 -22.16 -3.06
C GLN A 12 -1.90 -22.17 -2.06
N ILE A 13 -2.05 -22.92 -0.98
CA ILE A 13 -1.04 -23.11 0.06
C ILE A 13 -0.72 -24.60 0.10
N LYS A 14 0.53 -24.95 -0.22
CA LYS A 14 1.04 -26.32 -0.19
C LYS A 14 2.21 -26.43 0.79
N LYS A 15 2.12 -27.37 1.73
CA LYS A 15 3.21 -27.70 2.66
C LYS A 15 3.12 -29.16 3.09
N ASP A 16 4.04 -29.99 2.63
CA ASP A 16 4.04 -31.44 2.88
C ASP A 16 2.69 -32.08 2.49
N ASN A 17 1.92 -32.53 3.48
CA ASN A 17 0.58 -33.11 3.30
C ASN A 17 -0.56 -32.06 3.38
N LEU A 18 -0.25 -30.78 3.67
CA LEU A 18 -1.21 -29.69 3.61
C LEU A 18 -1.35 -29.24 2.14
N ASP A 19 -2.51 -29.49 1.55
CA ASP A 19 -2.92 -28.89 0.27
C ASP A 19 -4.22 -28.11 0.51
N TYR A 20 -4.08 -26.81 0.67
CA TYR A 20 -5.21 -25.88 0.76
C TYR A 20 -5.34 -25.13 -0.55
N SER A 21 -6.54 -25.15 -1.13
CA SER A 21 -6.85 -24.31 -2.27
C SER A 21 -8.16 -23.58 -2.03
N SER A 22 -8.16 -22.29 -2.36
CA SER A 22 -9.33 -21.43 -2.33
C SER A 22 -9.36 -20.60 -3.61
N LYS A 23 -10.56 -20.38 -4.12
CA LYS A 23 -10.83 -19.47 -5.23
C LYS A 23 -11.72 -18.37 -4.69
N PRO A 24 -11.15 -17.35 -4.03
CA PRO A 24 -11.92 -16.20 -3.58
C PRO A 24 -12.78 -15.66 -4.72
N THR A 25 -14.02 -15.30 -4.44
CA THR A 25 -14.93 -14.75 -5.44
C THR A 25 -14.27 -13.51 -6.06
N SER A 26 -14.18 -13.48 -7.40
CA SER A 26 -13.76 -12.27 -8.09
C SER A 26 -14.78 -11.16 -7.81
N PHE A 27 -14.30 -9.98 -7.44
CA PHE A 27 -15.17 -8.83 -7.28
C PHE A 27 -14.84 -7.76 -8.32
N LYS A 28 -15.86 -6.96 -8.61
CA LYS A 28 -15.75 -5.76 -9.41
C LYS A 28 -15.92 -4.58 -8.46
N ALA A 29 -15.02 -3.62 -8.53
CA ALA A 29 -15.16 -2.35 -7.86
C ALA A 29 -15.32 -1.26 -8.91
N ASP A 30 -16.15 -0.27 -8.60
CA ASP A 30 -16.19 0.95 -9.39
C ASP A 30 -14.88 1.71 -9.18
N MET A 31 -14.37 2.29 -10.26
CA MET A 31 -13.30 3.28 -10.21
C MET A 31 -13.96 4.62 -10.52
N THR A 32 -14.26 5.42 -9.49
CA THR A 32 -14.98 6.68 -9.73
C THR A 32 -14.06 7.74 -10.32
N GLY A 33 -12.78 7.71 -9.93
CA GLY A 33 -11.70 8.48 -10.51
C GLY A 33 -11.13 7.88 -11.81
N SER A 34 -10.16 8.56 -12.40
CA SER A 34 -9.49 8.13 -13.64
C SER A 34 -7.97 8.14 -13.54
N LYS A 35 -7.41 8.34 -12.33
CA LYS A 35 -5.97 8.42 -12.11
C LYS A 35 -5.39 7.14 -11.50
N GLY A 36 -4.11 6.93 -11.77
CA GLY A 36 -3.34 5.74 -11.39
C GLY A 36 -2.79 4.98 -12.60
N PRO A 37 -1.79 4.12 -12.42
CA PRO A 37 -1.12 3.79 -11.16
C PRO A 37 -0.18 4.92 -10.67
N SER A 38 -0.19 5.21 -9.36
CA SER A 38 0.74 6.16 -8.69
C SER A 38 1.17 5.62 -7.32
N PRO A 39 2.40 5.90 -6.84
CA PRO A 39 3.50 6.58 -7.54
C PRO A 39 4.32 5.66 -8.47
N GLY A 40 4.10 4.35 -8.43
CA GLY A 40 4.89 3.38 -9.19
C GLY A 40 6.10 2.86 -8.40
N ALA A 41 7.26 2.77 -9.03
CA ALA A 41 8.47 2.29 -8.40
C ALA A 41 9.09 3.35 -7.46
N LEU A 42 9.50 2.93 -6.28
CA LEU A 42 10.16 3.76 -5.27
C LEU A 42 11.21 2.94 -4.52
N THR A 43 12.25 3.62 -4.03
CA THR A 43 13.29 2.99 -3.23
C THR A 43 12.94 3.17 -1.75
N ALA A 44 12.55 2.07 -1.11
CA ALA A 44 12.37 2.03 0.34
C ALA A 44 13.73 2.06 1.02
N THR A 45 13.91 2.97 1.98
CA THR A 45 15.13 3.08 2.78
C THR A 45 14.94 2.44 4.15
N VAL A 46 16.04 2.24 4.87
CA VAL A 46 16.01 1.75 6.27
C VAL A 46 15.36 2.74 7.24
N ASP A 47 15.38 4.04 6.91
CA ASP A 47 14.64 5.06 7.67
C ASP A 47 13.17 5.15 7.24
N GLY A 48 12.81 4.45 6.16
CA GLY A 48 11.52 4.48 5.50
C GLY A 48 11.27 5.73 4.66
N ILE A 49 10.33 5.60 3.73
CA ILE A 49 9.91 6.63 2.79
C ILE A 49 8.38 6.73 2.76
N ASP A 50 7.87 7.96 2.82
CA ASP A 50 6.45 8.23 2.65
C ASP A 50 6.07 7.97 1.18
N VAL A 51 4.98 7.22 0.98
CA VAL A 51 4.44 6.98 -0.36
C VAL A 51 3.62 8.19 -0.77
N ASP A 52 4.03 8.84 -1.86
CA ASP A 52 3.31 10.00 -2.37
C ASP A 52 2.12 9.57 -3.23
N PHE A 53 0.92 9.95 -2.78
CA PHE A 53 -0.32 9.80 -3.52
C PHE A 53 -0.91 11.14 -3.97
N SER A 54 -0.11 12.21 -4.02
CA SER A 54 -0.55 13.56 -4.42
C SER A 54 -1.22 13.63 -5.79
N GLU A 55 -0.90 12.68 -6.69
CA GLU A 55 -1.57 12.57 -7.99
C GLU A 55 -3.01 12.06 -7.87
N LEU A 56 -3.33 11.27 -6.84
CA LEU A 56 -4.64 10.66 -6.62
C LEU A 56 -5.52 11.55 -5.74
N THR A 57 -6.78 11.75 -6.11
CA THR A 57 -7.73 12.50 -5.28
C THR A 57 -8.24 11.66 -4.11
N THR A 58 -8.43 10.35 -4.29
CA THR A 58 -8.80 9.43 -3.21
C THR A 58 -8.16 8.07 -3.48
N PRO A 59 -7.05 7.73 -2.79
CA PRO A 59 -6.41 6.44 -2.95
C PRO A 59 -7.36 5.29 -2.57
N GLY A 60 -7.48 4.28 -3.43
CA GLY A 60 -8.41 3.17 -3.28
C GLY A 60 -7.72 1.81 -3.31
N MET A 61 -7.83 1.11 -4.43
CA MET A 61 -7.16 -0.18 -4.61
C MET A 61 -5.65 0.06 -4.76
N CYS A 62 -4.85 -0.74 -4.08
CA CYS A 62 -3.41 -0.64 -4.10
C CYS A 62 -2.78 -2.01 -4.28
N ARG A 63 -1.65 -2.06 -4.97
CA ARG A 63 -0.77 -3.21 -5.02
C ARG A 63 0.61 -2.78 -4.56
N ILE A 64 1.16 -3.51 -3.60
CA ILE A 64 2.55 -3.37 -3.18
C ILE A 64 3.30 -4.61 -3.66
N GLN A 65 4.48 -4.42 -4.24
CA GLN A 65 5.39 -5.50 -4.62
C GLN A 65 6.79 -5.17 -4.15
N ASN A 66 7.44 -6.14 -3.52
CA ASN A 66 8.87 -6.09 -3.24
C ASN A 66 9.64 -6.61 -4.45
N LEU A 67 10.54 -5.79 -5.02
CA LEU A 67 11.40 -6.20 -6.14
C LEU A 67 12.75 -6.74 -5.68
N ASP A 68 13.06 -6.62 -4.39
CA ASP A 68 14.29 -7.15 -3.82
C ASP A 68 14.24 -8.68 -3.70
N PRO A 69 15.34 -9.38 -4.05
CA PRO A 69 15.43 -10.83 -3.91
C PRO A 69 15.79 -11.31 -2.51
N ASP A 70 16.33 -10.46 -1.64
CA ASP A 70 16.98 -10.87 -0.39
C ASP A 70 16.47 -10.13 0.85
N ASN A 71 15.98 -8.89 0.71
CA ASN A 71 15.51 -8.06 1.81
C ASN A 71 13.98 -7.95 1.84
N PHE A 72 13.39 -7.90 3.02
CA PHE A 72 11.95 -7.67 3.18
C PHE A 72 11.64 -6.20 3.47
N VAL A 73 10.40 -5.82 3.22
CA VAL A 73 9.89 -4.46 3.44
C VAL A 73 8.66 -4.47 4.31
N GLU A 74 8.58 -3.53 5.23
CA GLU A 74 7.40 -3.25 6.05
C GLU A 74 6.62 -2.11 5.43
N TYR A 75 5.30 -2.21 5.42
CA TYR A 75 4.40 -1.11 5.10
C TYR A 75 3.49 -0.82 6.28
N GLY A 76 3.19 0.46 6.49
CA GLY A 76 2.46 0.89 7.66
C GLY A 76 2.08 2.35 7.61
N ILE A 77 1.61 2.86 8.74
CA ILE A 77 1.23 4.26 8.89
C ILE A 77 2.36 5.02 9.55
N TRP A 78 2.73 6.15 8.95
CA TRP A 78 3.60 7.13 9.55
C TRP A 78 2.78 8.21 10.25
N ASP A 79 3.10 8.43 11.53
CA ASP A 79 2.66 9.57 12.30
C ASP A 79 3.78 10.62 12.32
N PRO A 80 3.61 11.77 11.63
CA PRO A 80 4.62 12.81 11.56
C PRO A 80 4.81 13.57 12.88
N GLU A 81 3.80 13.66 13.74
CA GLU A 81 3.90 14.37 15.03
C GLU A 81 4.65 13.52 16.05
N GLY A 82 4.24 12.26 16.19
CA GLY A 82 4.92 11.27 17.03
C GLY A 82 6.28 10.81 16.48
N SER A 83 6.62 11.18 15.24
CA SER A 83 7.78 10.65 14.50
C SER A 83 7.88 9.13 14.62
N THR A 84 6.72 8.47 14.56
CA THR A 84 6.58 7.05 14.87
C THR A 84 6.00 6.31 13.68
N PHE A 85 6.67 5.21 13.32
CA PHE A 85 6.20 4.28 12.30
C PHE A 85 5.42 3.14 12.96
N TYR A 86 4.18 2.94 12.50
CA TYR A 86 3.31 1.86 12.94
C TYR A 86 3.22 0.80 11.83
N PRO A 87 3.98 -0.31 11.92
CA PRO A 87 3.95 -1.35 10.90
C PRO A 87 2.58 -2.03 10.88
N LEU A 88 2.04 -2.22 9.67
CA LEU A 88 0.76 -2.90 9.44
C LEU A 88 0.97 -4.31 8.86
N GLY A 89 1.96 -4.45 7.99
CA GLY A 89 2.30 -5.72 7.37
C GLY A 89 3.69 -5.68 6.73
N GLU A 90 4.13 -6.84 6.26
CA GLU A 90 5.40 -7.04 5.60
C GLU A 90 5.21 -7.68 4.23
N VAL A 91 6.14 -7.40 3.31
CA VAL A 91 6.21 -8.02 1.99
C VAL A 91 7.58 -8.66 1.86
N LEU A 92 7.58 -10.00 1.79
CA LEU A 92 8.82 -10.77 1.66
C LEU A 92 9.45 -10.56 0.28
N PRO A 93 10.72 -10.97 0.09
CA PRO A 93 11.40 -10.82 -1.18
C PRO A 93 10.62 -11.42 -2.36
N GLY A 94 10.43 -10.63 -3.41
CA GLY A 94 9.68 -11.01 -4.61
C GLY A 94 8.16 -11.14 -4.45
N GLU A 95 7.60 -10.92 -3.26
CA GLU A 95 6.16 -11.02 -3.04
C GLU A 95 5.38 -9.79 -3.52
N SER A 96 4.09 -10.00 -3.80
CA SER A 96 3.17 -8.92 -4.15
C SER A 96 1.80 -9.14 -3.51
N TYR A 97 1.27 -8.09 -2.90
CA TYR A 97 -0.03 -8.11 -2.23
C TYR A 97 -0.95 -7.03 -2.79
N PRO A 98 -2.12 -7.42 -3.34
CA PRO A 98 -3.21 -6.49 -3.56
C PRO A 98 -3.93 -6.23 -2.22
N LEU A 99 -4.18 -4.96 -1.93
CA LEU A 99 -4.90 -4.52 -0.73
C LEU A 99 -5.78 -3.31 -1.05
N ARG A 100 -6.81 -3.11 -0.22
CA ARG A 100 -7.63 -1.91 -0.30
C ARG A 100 -7.18 -0.94 0.77
N LEU A 101 -6.80 0.27 0.36
CA LEU A 101 -6.50 1.36 1.26
C LEU A 101 -7.78 1.82 1.96
N SER A 102 -7.64 2.30 3.19
CA SER A 102 -8.76 2.89 3.92
C SER A 102 -9.25 4.14 3.20
N ARG A 103 -10.57 4.36 3.18
CA ARG A 103 -11.15 5.61 2.68
C ARG A 103 -10.69 6.83 3.49
N ASN A 104 -10.21 6.60 4.71
CA ASN A 104 -9.73 7.59 5.66
C ASN A 104 -8.20 7.75 5.59
N LEU A 105 -7.53 7.17 4.59
CA LEU A 105 -6.11 7.44 4.36
C LEU A 105 -5.97 8.90 3.91
N GLN A 106 -4.97 9.60 4.45
CA GLN A 106 -4.76 11.05 4.33
C GLN A 106 -5.77 11.92 5.09
N GLU A 107 -6.66 11.34 5.92
CA GLU A 107 -7.46 12.15 6.84
C GLU A 107 -6.60 12.75 7.95
N GLU A 108 -7.04 13.92 8.41
CA GLU A 108 -6.44 14.65 9.53
C GLU A 108 -6.58 13.82 10.81
N PHE A 109 -5.49 13.67 11.56
CA PHE A 109 -5.52 12.96 12.85
C PHE A 109 -6.07 13.85 13.98
N MET A 110 -6.02 15.18 13.82
CA MET A 110 -6.56 16.19 14.75
C MET A 110 -6.96 17.49 14.03
N THR A 111 -7.81 18.30 14.66
CA THR A 111 -8.19 19.63 14.14
C THR A 111 -6.96 20.56 14.08
N GLY A 112 -6.64 21.07 12.88
CA GLY A 112 -5.52 22.00 12.70
C GLY A 112 -5.63 23.26 13.56
N THR A 113 -4.52 23.72 14.13
CA THR A 113 -4.45 24.89 15.03
C THR A 113 -4.38 26.23 14.29
N GLY A 114 -4.54 26.24 12.97
CA GLY A 114 -4.67 27.44 12.13
C GLY A 114 -3.37 28.01 11.56
N THR A 115 -2.18 27.58 12.02
CA THR A 115 -0.89 28.08 11.51
C THR A 115 -0.12 27.08 10.65
N THR A 116 -0.40 25.78 10.76
CA THR A 116 0.42 24.73 10.14
C THR A 116 -0.38 23.70 9.33
N GLY A 117 -1.68 23.91 9.15
CA GLY A 117 -2.59 22.85 8.67
C GLY A 117 -2.72 21.73 9.70
N ALA A 118 -3.51 20.71 9.41
CA ALA A 118 -3.55 19.50 10.22
C ALA A 118 -2.62 18.44 9.62
N ASP A 119 -1.98 17.66 10.48
CA ASP A 119 -1.19 16.52 10.05
C ASP A 119 -2.09 15.36 9.62
N THR A 120 -1.76 14.78 8.47
CA THR A 120 -2.49 13.66 7.86
C THR A 120 -1.71 12.37 8.05
N ASN A 121 -2.41 11.25 8.25
CA ASN A 121 -1.78 9.93 8.23
C ASN A 121 -1.23 9.60 6.82
N ARG A 122 -0.01 9.06 6.75
CA ARG A 122 0.65 8.72 5.48
C ARG A 122 1.01 7.23 5.44
N LEU A 123 0.85 6.62 4.26
CA LEU A 123 1.42 5.30 4.02
C LEU A 123 2.94 5.45 3.93
N ARG A 124 3.67 4.67 4.72
CA ARG A 124 5.13 4.64 4.69
C ARG A 124 5.61 3.22 4.46
N ILE A 125 6.67 3.09 3.68
CA ILE A 125 7.35 1.82 3.43
C ILE A 125 8.77 1.92 3.96
N LYS A 126 9.21 0.89 4.66
CA LYS A 126 10.52 0.82 5.28
C LYS A 126 11.20 -0.49 4.92
N ALA A 127 12.46 -0.41 4.53
CA ALA A 127 13.30 -1.57 4.31
C ALA A 127 13.95 -2.02 5.64
N ASP A 128 14.20 -3.32 5.80
CA ASP A 128 14.81 -3.82 7.04
C ASP A 128 16.32 -3.56 7.11
N THR A 129 17.11 -4.23 6.25
CA THR A 129 18.58 -4.20 6.36
C THR A 129 19.28 -3.23 5.42
N ALA A 130 18.77 -3.05 4.20
CA ALA A 130 19.33 -2.18 3.17
C ALA A 130 18.22 -1.57 2.32
N SER A 131 18.49 -0.43 1.68
CA SER A 131 17.53 0.16 0.75
C SER A 131 17.20 -0.82 -0.38
N CYS A 132 15.93 -0.91 -0.74
CA CYS A 132 15.44 -1.84 -1.74
C CYS A 132 14.34 -1.19 -2.58
N ASP A 133 14.18 -1.69 -3.81
CA ASP A 133 13.16 -1.19 -4.72
C ASP A 133 11.83 -1.91 -4.50
N VAL A 134 10.77 -1.11 -4.42
CA VAL A 134 9.40 -1.56 -4.24
C VAL A 134 8.51 -0.87 -5.26
N VAL A 135 7.46 -1.55 -5.70
CA VAL A 135 6.46 -0.99 -6.58
C VAL A 135 5.18 -0.80 -5.78
N VAL A 136 4.67 0.43 -5.79
CA VAL A 136 3.38 0.80 -5.20
C VAL A 136 2.48 1.38 -6.28
N GLU A 137 1.45 0.61 -6.63
CA GLU A 137 0.48 0.97 -7.66
C GLU A 137 -0.87 1.18 -7.00
N ALA A 138 -1.20 2.43 -6.69
CA ALA A 138 -2.52 2.81 -6.21
C ALA A 138 -3.35 3.44 -7.33
N PHE A 139 -4.66 3.19 -7.26
CA PHE A 139 -5.67 3.71 -8.18
C PHE A 139 -6.73 4.48 -7.38
N GLU A 140 -7.38 5.45 -8.03
CA GLU A 140 -8.50 6.15 -7.40
C GLU A 140 -9.67 5.20 -7.07
N ALA A 141 -10.33 5.48 -5.94
CA ALA A 141 -11.50 4.73 -5.47
C ALA A 141 -12.79 5.03 -6.25
#